data_AF-A0A8T4SPV7-F1
#
_entry.id   AF-A0A8T4SPV7-F1
#
_cell.length_a   1.000
_cell.length_b   1.000
_cell.length_c   1.000
_cell.angle_alpha   90.00
_cell.angle_beta   90.00
_cell.angle_gamma   90.00
#
_symmetry.space_group_name_H-M   'P 1'
#
loop_
_entity.id
_entity.type
_entity.pdbx_description
1 polymer ?
#
loop_
_entity_poly.entity_id
_entity_poly.type
_entity_poly.pdbx_seq_one_letter_code
_entity_poly.pdbx_strand_id
1 'polypeptide(L)'
;MMPQRILIILNLSLVFIAFLLILNLFGAQITPLGRAAVPRAGLCVINYQGQFTATNDLDRCCMEAAKQLVCRRDHQFSAAGATEWTCQTGAAGVKIMLDHPARRYCVKQPYY
;
A
#
# COMPACT_ATOMS: atom_id res chain seq x y z
N MET A 1 -42.74 -30.57 12.01
CA MET A 1 -43.03 -29.38 11.17
C MET A 1 -42.16 -28.25 11.66
N MET A 2 -41.23 -27.73 10.84
CA MET A 2 -40.48 -26.54 11.22
C MET A 2 -41.44 -25.33 11.19
N PRO A 3 -41.45 -24.49 12.23
CA PRO A 3 -42.27 -23.29 12.24
C PRO A 3 -41.90 -22.40 11.04
N GLN A 4 -42.89 -21.87 10.33
CA GLN A 4 -42.69 -20.98 9.17
C GLN A 4 -41.73 -19.81 9.47
N ARG A 5 -41.71 -19.33 10.72
CA ARG A 5 -40.79 -18.29 11.18
C ARG A 5 -39.31 -18.69 11.03
N ILE A 6 -38.97 -19.95 11.28
CA ILE A 6 -37.59 -20.45 11.15
C ILE A 6 -37.16 -20.48 9.69
N LEU A 7 -38.05 -20.91 8.78
CA LEU A 7 -37.77 -20.96 7.34
C LEU A 7 -37.53 -19.55 6.77
N ILE A 8 -38.27 -18.55 7.24
CA ILE A 8 -38.09 -17.15 6.83
C ILE A 8 -36.73 -16.62 7.28
N ILE A 9 -36.36 -16.87 8.55
CA ILE A 9 -35.06 -16.43 9.09
C ILE A 9 -33.91 -17.08 8.33
N LEU A 10 -34.03 -18.38 8.04
CA LEU A 10 -33.00 -19.14 7.35
C LEU A 10 -32.79 -18.63 5.91
N ASN A 11 -33.86 -18.38 5.17
CA ASN A 11 -33.78 -17.76 3.85
C ASN A 11 -33.16 -16.36 3.89
N LEU A 12 -33.53 -15.53 4.86
CA LEU A 12 -32.99 -14.18 4.99
C LEU A 12 -31.47 -14.21 5.29
N SER A 13 -31.06 -15.12 6.18
CA SER A 13 -29.63 -15.32 6.47
C SER A 13 -28.84 -15.84 5.27
N LEU A 14 -29.42 -16.73 4.47
CA LEU A 14 -28.78 -17.26 3.27
C LEU A 14 -28.57 -16.17 2.21
N VAL A 15 -29.57 -15.31 1.99
CA VAL A 15 -29.45 -14.17 1.06
C VAL A 15 -28.36 -13.21 1.52
N PHE A 16 -28.29 -12.92 2.82
CA PHE A 16 -27.25 -12.04 3.38
C PHE A 16 -25.84 -12.63 3.24
N ILE A 17 -25.66 -13.92 3.51
CA ILE A 17 -24.38 -14.62 3.35
C ILE A 17 -23.97 -14.66 1.87
N ALA A 18 -24.90 -14.95 0.97
CA ALA A 18 -24.65 -14.94 -0.47
C ALA A 18 -24.19 -13.57 -0.97
N PHE A 19 -24.82 -12.49 -0.45
CA PHE A 19 -24.41 -11.12 -0.76
C PHE A 19 -22.99 -10.81 -0.28
N LEU A 20 -22.62 -11.21 0.94
CA LEU A 20 -21.25 -11.04 1.46
C LEU A 20 -20.21 -11.81 0.64
N LEU A 21 -20.55 -13.03 0.22
CA LEU A 21 -19.69 -13.86 -0.63
C LEU A 21 -19.48 -13.23 -2.01
N ILE A 22 -20.53 -12.65 -2.61
CA ILE A 22 -20.43 -11.92 -3.87
C ILE A 22 -19.49 -10.72 -3.72
N LEU A 23 -19.66 -9.89 -2.67
CA LEU A 23 -18.77 -8.76 -2.41
C LEU A 23 -17.30 -9.19 -2.26
N ASN A 24 -17.05 -10.31 -1.59
CA ASN A 24 -15.72 -10.88 -1.43
C ASN A 24 -15.15 -11.36 -2.79
N LEU A 25 -15.95 -12.03 -3.62
CA LEU A 25 -15.54 -12.54 -4.93
C LEU A 25 -15.10 -11.41 -5.89
N PHE A 26 -15.79 -10.26 -5.85
CA PHE A 26 -15.43 -9.09 -6.66
C PHE A 26 -14.26 -8.28 -6.08
N GLY A 27 -13.55 -8.81 -5.08
CA GLY A 27 -12.36 -8.18 -4.52
C GLY A 27 -12.65 -6.83 -3.86
N ALA A 28 -13.89 -6.60 -3.42
CA ALA A 28 -14.26 -5.44 -2.63
C ALA A 28 -13.63 -5.58 -1.24
N GLN A 29 -12.33 -5.31 -1.17
CA GLN A 29 -11.64 -5.11 0.09
C GLN A 29 -12.36 -3.94 0.78
N ILE A 30 -13.02 -4.23 1.90
CA ILE A 30 -13.51 -3.18 2.78
C ILE A 30 -12.27 -2.42 3.23
N THR A 31 -11.95 -1.33 2.55
CA THR A 31 -10.91 -0.40 2.99
C THR A 31 -11.27 -0.02 4.41
N PRO A 32 -10.38 -0.25 5.40
CA PRO A 32 -10.70 0.02 6.79
C PRO A 32 -11.06 1.50 6.91
N LEU A 33 -12.33 1.78 7.22
CA LEU A 33 -12.91 3.12 7.39
C LEU A 33 -12.27 3.92 8.55
N GLY A 34 -11.31 3.33 9.27
CA GLY A 34 -10.50 3.97 10.30
C GLY A 34 -9.18 4.58 9.82
N ARG A 35 -8.82 4.45 8.53
CA ARG A 35 -7.70 5.23 7.98
C ARG A 35 -8.24 6.57 7.53
N ALA A 36 -8.18 7.56 8.42
CA ALA A 36 -8.24 8.96 8.01
C ALA A 36 -7.36 9.12 6.77
N ALA A 37 -7.92 9.68 5.71
CA ALA A 37 -7.18 10.05 4.51
C ALA A 37 -6.21 11.17 4.90
N VAL A 38 -5.12 10.80 5.58
CA VAL A 38 -3.95 11.66 5.72
C VAL A 38 -3.52 11.91 4.27
N PRO A 39 -3.47 13.18 3.83
CA PRO A 39 -3.04 13.48 2.47
C PRO A 39 -1.73 12.75 2.22
N ARG A 40 -1.67 11.96 1.13
CA ARG A 40 -0.49 11.16 0.74
C ARG A 40 0.75 12.05 0.88
N ALA A 41 1.56 11.81 1.92
CA ALA A 41 2.79 12.56 2.15
C ALA A 41 3.87 12.25 1.09
N GLY A 42 3.61 11.25 0.26
CA GLY A 42 4.39 10.83 -0.89
C GLY A 42 4.26 9.32 -1.07
N LEU A 43 4.69 8.81 -2.21
CA LEU A 43 4.76 7.39 -2.51
C LEU A 43 6.19 6.91 -2.30
N CYS A 44 6.35 5.90 -1.44
CA CYS A 44 7.57 5.13 -1.34
C CYS A 44 7.30 3.66 -1.71
N VAL A 45 8.13 3.13 -2.60
CA VAL A 45 8.11 1.72 -3.00
C VAL A 45 9.46 1.10 -2.69
N ILE A 46 9.45 0.02 -1.91
CA ILE A 46 10.63 -0.76 -1.58
C ILE A 46 10.65 -1.95 -2.53
N ASN A 47 11.72 -2.09 -3.30
CA ASN A 47 11.98 -3.26 -4.12
C ASN A 47 13.12 -4.07 -3.51
N TYR A 48 12.80 -5.28 -3.04
CA TYR A 48 13.77 -6.25 -2.57
C TYR A 48 13.65 -7.53 -3.40
N GLN A 49 14.72 -7.89 -4.11
CA GLN A 49 14.78 -9.10 -4.95
C GLN A 49 13.60 -9.23 -5.94
N GLY A 50 13.06 -8.12 -6.46
CA GLY A 50 11.93 -8.11 -7.38
C GLY A 50 10.55 -8.10 -6.71
N GLN A 51 10.48 -8.11 -5.39
CA GLN A 51 9.25 -7.88 -4.64
C GLN A 51 9.07 -6.40 -4.35
N PHE A 52 7.97 -5.83 -4.84
CA PHE A 52 7.62 -4.43 -4.67
C PHE A 52 6.61 -4.26 -3.54
N THR A 53 7.00 -3.53 -2.50
CA THR A 53 6.15 -3.21 -1.35
C THR A 53 5.98 -1.71 -1.28
N ALA A 54 4.77 -1.21 -1.51
CA ALA A 54 4.43 0.19 -1.30
C ALA A 54 4.17 0.44 0.18
N THR A 55 4.77 1.49 0.73
CA THR A 55 4.54 1.93 2.10
C THR A 55 4.13 3.40 2.14
N ASN A 56 3.23 3.72 3.07
CA ASN A 56 2.86 5.10 3.38
C ASN A 56 3.65 5.65 4.59
N ASP A 57 4.48 4.82 5.22
CA ASP A 57 5.38 5.20 6.30
C ASP A 57 6.65 5.82 5.69
N LEU A 58 6.57 7.14 5.43
CA LEU A 58 7.67 7.88 4.83
C LEU A 58 8.87 7.99 5.76
N ASP A 59 8.68 8.11 7.08
CA ASP A 59 9.81 8.27 8.02
C ASP A 59 10.74 7.06 7.94
N ARG A 60 10.15 5.86 8.02
CA ARG A 60 10.90 4.62 7.86
C ARG A 60 11.53 4.50 6.48
N CYS A 61 10.79 4.86 5.44
CA CYS A 61 11.31 4.82 4.08
C CYS A 61 12.50 5.79 3.87
N CYS A 62 12.44 7.00 4.43
CA CYS A 62 13.49 7.99 4.30
C CYS A 62 14.77 7.57 5.03
N MET A 63 14.65 6.90 6.19
CA MET A 63 15.80 6.29 6.84
C MET A 63 16.45 5.21 5.97
N GLU A 64 15.65 4.32 5.37
CA GLU A 64 16.18 3.27 4.49
C GLU A 64 16.75 3.84 3.19
N ALA A 65 16.17 4.93 2.67
CA ALA A 65 16.70 5.67 1.52
C ALA A 65 18.02 6.37 1.85
N ALA A 66 18.17 6.92 3.05
CA ALA A 66 19.40 7.59 3.51
C ALA A 66 20.57 6.62 3.69
N LYS A 67 20.27 5.37 4.04
CA LYS A 67 21.28 4.28 4.06
C LYS A 67 21.77 3.92 2.67
N GLN A 68 21.07 4.32 1.60
CA GLN A 68 21.51 4.03 0.24
C GLN A 68 22.59 4.99 -0.25
N LEU A 69 23.66 4.45 -0.84
CA LEU A 69 24.79 5.27 -1.29
C LEU A 69 24.49 6.13 -2.53
N VAL A 70 23.56 5.70 -3.39
CA VAL A 70 23.30 6.37 -4.67
C VAL A 70 21.81 6.54 -4.90
N CYS A 71 21.36 7.79 -5.02
CA CYS A 71 20.03 8.15 -5.48
C CYS A 71 20.11 8.82 -6.86
N ARG A 72 19.41 8.27 -7.85
CA ARG A 72 19.31 8.84 -9.20
C ARG A 72 17.86 9.09 -9.55
N ARG A 73 17.64 10.07 -10.43
CA ARG A 73 16.33 10.28 -11.03
C ARG A 73 16.11 9.17 -12.06
N ASP A 74 15.09 8.35 -11.83
CA ASP A 74 14.70 7.24 -12.68
C ASP A 74 13.19 7.10 -12.61
N HIS A 75 12.52 7.38 -13.73
CA HIS A 75 11.06 7.38 -13.80
C HIS A 75 10.57 5.95 -13.97
N GLN A 76 9.90 5.43 -12.96
CA GLN A 76 9.33 4.08 -13.00
C GLN A 76 7.84 4.12 -12.69
N PHE A 77 7.08 3.35 -13.45
CA PHE A 77 5.64 3.18 -13.25
C PHE A 77 5.41 1.81 -12.60
N SER A 78 4.75 1.82 -11.45
CA SER A 78 4.37 0.60 -10.72
C SER A 78 2.86 0.57 -10.51
N ALA A 79 2.32 -0.58 -10.11
CA ALA A 79 0.90 -0.71 -9.74
C ALA A 79 0.49 0.25 -8.58
N ALA A 80 1.45 0.73 -7.78
CA ALA A 80 1.21 1.67 -6.69
C ALA A 80 1.23 3.15 -7.13
N GLY A 81 1.78 3.45 -8.31
CA GLY A 81 1.92 4.80 -8.86
C GLY A 81 3.26 5.03 -9.57
N ALA A 82 3.46 6.27 -10.01
CA ALA A 82 4.71 6.73 -10.64
C ALA A 82 5.73 7.17 -9.58
N THR A 83 6.95 6.68 -9.68
CA THR A 83 8.10 7.12 -8.89
C THR A 83 9.11 7.79 -9.83
N GLU A 84 9.88 8.74 -9.30
CA GLU A 84 10.82 9.55 -10.09
C GLU A 84 12.27 9.38 -9.63
N TRP A 85 12.49 8.82 -8.44
CA TRP A 85 13.80 8.67 -7.84
C TRP A 85 14.00 7.23 -7.42
N THR A 86 15.16 6.67 -7.73
CA THR A 86 15.58 5.35 -7.26
C THR A 86 16.88 5.49 -6.49
N CYS A 87 16.86 5.04 -5.24
CA CYS A 87 17.97 4.97 -4.32
C CYS A 87 18.38 3.52 -4.10
N GLN A 88 19.63 3.17 -4.38
CA GLN A 88 20.13 1.79 -4.24
C GLN A 88 21.60 1.76 -3.85
N THR A 89 21.99 0.70 -3.13
CA THR A 89 23.38 0.39 -2.80
C THR A 89 23.84 -0.81 -3.61
N GLY A 90 24.60 -0.54 -4.67
CA GLY A 90 25.11 -1.57 -5.58
C GLY A 90 24.01 -2.24 -6.43
N ALA A 91 24.35 -3.38 -7.02
CA ALA A 91 23.47 -4.10 -7.96
C ALA A 91 22.51 -5.12 -7.29
N ALA A 92 22.83 -5.59 -6.08
CA ALA A 92 22.11 -6.68 -5.39
C ALA A 92 21.38 -6.25 -4.11
N GLY A 93 21.27 -4.94 -3.85
CA GLY A 93 20.68 -4.39 -2.64
C GLY A 93 19.18 -4.08 -2.73
N VAL A 94 18.63 -3.62 -1.60
CA VAL A 94 17.31 -2.99 -1.53
C VAL A 94 17.30 -1.76 -2.44
N LYS A 95 16.30 -1.65 -3.32
CA LYS A 95 16.06 -0.46 -4.14
C LYS A 95 14.86 0.29 -3.55
N ILE A 96 15.09 1.53 -3.16
CA ILE A 96 14.05 2.42 -2.63
C ILE A 96 13.64 3.37 -3.74
N MET A 97 12.36 3.41 -4.06
CA MET A 97 11.80 4.22 -5.13
C MET A 97 10.87 5.26 -4.52
N LEU A 98 11.08 6.53 -4.87
CA LEU A 98 10.41 7.67 -4.28
C LEU A 98 9.77 8.51 -5.38
N ASP A 99 8.57 8.99 -5.13
CA ASP A 99 8.00 10.07 -5.93
C ASP A 99 8.58 11.44 -5.51
N HIS A 100 8.23 12.48 -6.27
CA HIS A 100 8.68 13.84 -5.99
C HIS A 100 8.34 14.34 -4.57
N PRO A 101 7.09 14.20 -4.06
CA PRO A 101 6.78 14.63 -2.70
C PRO A 101 7.52 13.81 -1.63
N ALA A 102 7.66 12.49 -1.77
CA ALA A 102 8.42 11.67 -0.83
C ALA A 102 9.89 12.06 -0.79
N ARG A 103 10.52 12.29 -1.95
CA ARG A 103 11.91 12.76 -2.00
C ARG A 103 12.08 14.10 -1.29
N ARG A 104 11.16 15.04 -1.51
CA ARG A 104 11.20 16.36 -0.85
C ARG A 104 11.03 16.23 0.67
N TYR A 105 10.18 15.31 1.12
CA TYR A 105 10.01 15.01 2.54
C TYR A 105 11.31 14.47 3.15
N CYS A 106 11.92 13.46 2.52
CA CYS A 106 13.16 12.86 3.01
C CYS A 106 14.34 13.84 3.10
N VAL A 107 14.47 14.77 2.14
CA VAL A 107 15.56 15.75 2.14
C VAL A 107 15.39 16.85 3.22
N LYS A 108 14.15 17.11 3.64
CA LYS A 108 13.85 18.13 4.67
C LYS A 108 14.04 17.63 6.10
N GLN A 109 14.10 16.32 6.33
CA GLN A 109 14.28 15.78 7.66
C GLN A 109 15.75 15.89 8.09
N PRO A 110 16.07 16.61 9.19
CA PRO A 110 17.38 16.51 9.80
C PRO A 110 17.49 15.12 10.45
N TYR A 111 18.35 14.27 9.90
CA TYR A 111 18.63 12.96 10.48
C TYR A 111 19.30 13.17 11.86
N TYR A 112 18.59 12.84 12.95
CA TYR A 112 19.12 12.76 14.32
C TYR A 112 19.19 11.31 14.78
#